data_AF-A0A8D0Q081-F1
#
_entry.id   AF-A0A8D0Q081-F1
#
_cell.length_a   1.000
_cell.length_b   1.000
_cell.length_c   1.000
_cell.angle_alpha   90.00
_cell.angle_beta   90.00
_cell.angle_gamma   90.00
#
_symmetry.space_group_name_H-M   'P 1'
#
loop_
_entity.id
_entity.type
_entity.pdbx_description
1 polymer ?
#
loop_
_entity_poly.entity_id
_entity_poly.type
_entity_poly.pdbx_seq_one_letter_code
_entity_poly.pdbx_strand_id
1 'polypeptide(L)'
;DPDWASYTLGVFICLSCSGIHRNIPQVSKVKSVRLDTWEEPQVEFMASRGNSAARAVFESRVPPFYYRPSASDCQLLREQWIRAKYERQEFTHPERQEPYSAGYREGFLWKRGRDNGQFLSRKFVLTEREGALKYFNRSDAKEPKAVMKIEHLNATFQPAKIGHPHGLQVTYLKDNSTRNIFVYHEDGKEMVDWFNALRAARFHYLQVAFPGASDADLVPKLSRNYLQEGYMEKTGPKQTEGFRKRWFTMDDRRLMYFKDPL
;
A
#
# COMPACT_ATOMS: atom_id res chain seq x y z
N ASP A 1 15.29 -17.70 -6.80
CA ASP A 1 15.65 -17.94 -8.21
C ASP A 1 14.43 -17.77 -9.11
N PRO A 2 14.44 -16.80 -10.05
CA PRO A 2 13.36 -16.64 -11.02
C PRO A 2 13.47 -17.66 -12.17
N ASP A 3 12.42 -18.46 -12.39
CA ASP A 3 12.36 -19.45 -13.48
C ASP A 3 11.54 -18.97 -14.69
N TRP A 4 11.06 -17.73 -14.68
CA TRP A 4 10.29 -17.13 -15.76
C TRP A 4 10.96 -15.87 -16.27
N ALA A 5 10.70 -15.53 -17.52
CA ALA A 5 11.19 -14.30 -18.13
C ALA A 5 10.11 -13.62 -18.97
N SER A 6 10.08 -12.29 -18.94
CA SER A 6 9.40 -11.50 -19.96
C SER A 6 10.38 -11.17 -21.07
N TYR A 7 10.25 -11.83 -22.21
CA TYR A 7 11.16 -11.69 -23.36
C TYR A 7 10.87 -10.44 -24.21
N THR A 8 9.88 -9.64 -23.81
CA THR A 8 9.56 -8.32 -24.41
C THR A 8 10.08 -7.18 -23.55
N LEU A 9 10.13 -7.36 -22.22
CA LEU A 9 10.66 -6.39 -21.27
C LEU A 9 12.12 -6.65 -20.89
N GLY A 10 12.64 -7.85 -21.14
CA GLY A 10 14.02 -8.21 -20.80
C GLY A 10 14.24 -8.46 -19.31
N VAL A 11 13.24 -9.00 -18.60
CA VAL A 11 13.30 -9.22 -17.14
C VAL A 11 13.07 -10.68 -16.75
N PHE A 12 13.77 -11.13 -15.72
CA PHE A 12 13.57 -12.42 -15.05
C PHE A 12 12.70 -12.24 -13.81
N ILE A 13 11.66 -13.07 -13.69
CA ILE A 13 10.59 -12.96 -12.70
C ILE A 13 10.22 -14.34 -12.14
N CYS A 14 9.58 -14.37 -10.96
CA CYS A 14 9.07 -15.62 -10.40
C CYS A 14 7.75 -16.05 -11.07
N LEU A 15 7.32 -17.30 -10.81
CA LEU A 15 6.06 -17.84 -11.32
C LEU A 15 4.84 -16.97 -10.97
N SER A 16 4.76 -16.48 -9.72
CA SER A 16 3.62 -15.63 -9.31
C SER A 16 3.58 -14.31 -10.09
N CYS A 17 4.73 -13.66 -10.30
CA CYS A 17 4.81 -12.44 -11.09
C CYS A 17 4.55 -12.70 -12.58
N SER A 18 4.96 -13.85 -13.12
CA SER A 18 4.65 -14.20 -14.51
C SER A 18 3.15 -14.30 -14.77
N GLY A 19 2.37 -14.74 -13.78
CA GLY A 19 0.90 -14.68 -13.83
C GLY A 19 0.36 -13.27 -14.02
N ILE A 20 0.86 -12.30 -13.24
CA ILE A 20 0.48 -10.88 -13.36
C ILE A 20 0.90 -10.31 -14.72
N HIS A 21 2.12 -10.62 -15.18
CA HIS A 21 2.62 -10.16 -16.48
C HIS A 21 1.77 -10.67 -17.65
N ARG A 22 1.15 -11.86 -17.56
CA ARG A 22 0.20 -12.36 -18.59
C ARG A 22 -1.07 -11.51 -18.69
N ASN A 23 -1.43 -10.77 -17.64
CA ASN A 23 -2.60 -9.89 -17.62
C ASN A 23 -2.35 -8.51 -18.25
N ILE A 24 -1.15 -8.29 -18.81
CA ILE A 24 -0.79 -7.11 -19.62
C ILE A 24 -0.14 -7.55 -20.95
N PRO A 25 -0.83 -8.37 -21.77
CA PRO A 25 -0.24 -9.04 -22.93
C PRO A 25 0.25 -8.08 -24.03
N GLN A 26 -0.28 -6.86 -24.08
CA GLN A 26 0.15 -5.79 -24.97
C GLN A 26 1.52 -5.20 -24.58
N VAL A 27 1.95 -5.40 -23.33
CA VAL A 27 3.22 -4.89 -22.78
C VAL A 27 4.22 -6.03 -22.56
N SER A 28 3.75 -7.15 -22.00
CA SER A 28 4.62 -8.23 -21.54
C SER A 28 4.17 -9.59 -22.05
N LYS A 29 5.06 -10.25 -22.76
CA LYS A 29 4.97 -11.67 -23.12
C LYS A 29 5.99 -12.47 -22.32
N VAL A 30 5.55 -13.57 -21.71
CA VAL A 30 6.36 -14.37 -20.78
C VAL A 30 6.55 -15.80 -21.24
N LYS A 31 7.70 -16.39 -20.90
CA LYS A 31 8.06 -17.81 -21.10
C LYS A 31 8.79 -18.34 -19.86
N SER A 32 8.70 -19.63 -19.62
CA SER A 32 9.56 -20.36 -18.70
C SER A 32 10.97 -20.41 -19.26
N VAL A 33 11.97 -20.09 -18.43
CA VAL A 33 13.38 -20.15 -18.82
C VAL A 33 13.81 -21.60 -19.05
N ARG A 34 13.19 -22.56 -18.36
CA ARG A 34 13.59 -23.97 -18.37
C ARG A 34 12.71 -24.88 -19.21
N LEU A 35 11.44 -24.53 -19.39
CA LEU A 35 10.42 -25.44 -19.92
C LEU A 35 9.92 -25.07 -21.32
N ASP A 36 10.05 -23.81 -21.73
CA ASP A 36 9.57 -23.34 -23.02
C ASP A 36 10.70 -23.24 -24.05
N THR A 37 10.38 -23.35 -25.34
CA THR A 37 11.33 -23.16 -26.43
C THR A 37 11.68 -21.68 -26.60
N TRP A 38 12.98 -21.40 -26.72
CA TRP A 38 13.55 -20.08 -26.95
C TRP A 38 14.16 -19.98 -28.34
N GLU A 39 13.85 -18.89 -29.03
CA GLU A 39 14.50 -18.54 -30.29
C GLU A 39 15.79 -17.76 -29.99
N GLU A 40 16.80 -17.89 -30.84
CA GLU A 40 18.10 -17.24 -30.68
C GLU A 40 18.00 -15.71 -30.45
N PRO A 41 17.18 -14.95 -31.22
CA PRO A 41 17.01 -13.51 -30.96
C PRO A 41 16.37 -13.19 -29.59
N GLN A 42 15.54 -14.09 -29.05
CA GLN A 42 14.94 -13.92 -27.73
C GLN A 42 16.01 -14.10 -26.63
N VAL A 43 16.92 -15.07 -26.81
CA VAL A 43 18.04 -15.30 -25.89
C VAL A 43 19.01 -14.12 -25.92
N GLU A 44 19.39 -13.65 -27.10
CA GLU A 44 20.24 -12.47 -27.28
C GLU A 44 19.63 -11.21 -26.66
N PHE A 45 18.32 -10.99 -26.85
CA PHE A 45 17.60 -9.89 -26.21
C PHE A 45 17.64 -9.99 -24.69
N MET A 46 17.42 -11.18 -24.12
CA MET A 46 17.51 -11.38 -22.67
C MET A 46 18.93 -11.18 -22.14
N ALA A 47 19.95 -11.63 -22.88
CA ALA A 47 21.36 -11.50 -22.52
C ALA A 47 21.86 -10.05 -22.57
N SER A 48 21.40 -9.26 -23.54
CA SER A 48 21.70 -7.82 -23.65
C SER A 48 20.91 -6.95 -22.67
N ARG A 49 19.88 -7.52 -22.02
CA ARG A 49 19.04 -6.85 -21.01
C ARG A 49 19.27 -7.48 -19.62
N GLY A 50 18.20 -7.84 -18.92
CA GLY A 50 18.23 -8.36 -17.56
C GLY A 50 17.76 -7.35 -16.51
N ASN A 51 17.61 -7.85 -15.29
CA ASN A 51 16.98 -7.11 -14.20
C ASN A 51 17.73 -5.83 -13.80
N SER A 52 19.06 -5.81 -13.93
CA SER A 52 19.86 -4.61 -13.68
C SER A 52 19.57 -3.51 -14.69
N ALA A 53 19.52 -3.85 -15.99
CA ALA A 53 19.16 -2.91 -17.06
C ALA A 53 17.72 -2.42 -16.91
N ALA A 54 16.79 -3.32 -16.57
CA ALA A 54 15.40 -2.96 -16.34
C ALA A 54 15.23 -2.03 -15.13
N ARG A 55 15.98 -2.22 -14.05
CA ARG A 55 15.97 -1.31 -12.89
C ARG A 55 16.48 0.07 -13.29
N ALA A 56 17.56 0.14 -14.07
CA ALA A 56 18.11 1.41 -14.53
C ALA A 56 17.13 2.21 -15.40
N VAL A 57 16.21 1.55 -16.11
CA VAL A 57 15.18 2.20 -16.94
C VAL A 57 13.88 2.40 -16.16
N PHE A 58 13.18 1.30 -15.85
CA PHE A 58 11.82 1.30 -15.31
C PHE A 58 11.74 1.63 -13.82
N GLU A 59 12.87 1.79 -13.15
CA GLU A 59 12.94 2.26 -11.76
C GLU A 59 13.84 3.49 -11.61
N SER A 60 14.11 4.21 -12.71
CA SER A 60 15.03 5.35 -12.75
C SER A 60 14.62 6.51 -11.83
N ARG A 61 13.31 6.73 -11.64
CA ARG A 61 12.77 7.84 -10.83
C ARG A 61 11.69 7.36 -9.86
N VAL A 62 11.94 6.26 -9.16
CA VAL A 62 11.04 5.79 -8.08
C VAL A 62 11.17 6.72 -6.88
N PRO A 63 10.11 7.38 -6.41
CA PRO A 63 10.18 8.21 -5.21
C PRO A 63 10.61 7.40 -3.98
N PRO A 64 11.42 7.96 -3.04
CA PRO A 64 11.85 7.27 -1.83
C PRO A 64 10.68 6.73 -0.99
N PHE A 65 9.56 7.46 -0.99
CA PHE A 65 8.36 7.07 -0.25
C PHE A 65 7.52 5.99 -0.94
N TYR A 66 7.73 5.68 -2.23
CA TYR A 66 6.89 4.71 -2.94
C TYR A 66 7.09 3.29 -2.38
N TYR A 67 6.00 2.61 -2.05
CA TYR A 67 6.07 1.27 -1.45
C TYR A 67 6.53 0.22 -2.47
N ARG A 68 7.62 -0.49 -2.14
CA ARG A 68 8.16 -1.60 -2.93
C ARG A 68 7.65 -2.93 -2.35
N PRO A 69 6.77 -3.67 -3.05
CA PRO A 69 6.18 -4.88 -2.51
C PRO A 69 7.17 -6.05 -2.48
N SER A 70 6.98 -6.91 -1.49
CA SER A 70 7.62 -8.20 -1.31
C SER A 70 6.67 -9.36 -1.68
N ALA A 71 7.17 -10.59 -1.61
CA ALA A 71 6.36 -11.78 -1.93
C ALA A 71 5.19 -12.02 -0.95
N SER A 72 5.27 -11.53 0.29
CA SER A 72 4.22 -11.67 1.31
C SER A 72 3.12 -10.62 1.19
N ASP A 73 3.33 -9.58 0.37
CA ASP A 73 2.33 -8.54 0.18
C ASP A 73 1.13 -9.05 -0.64
N CYS A 74 -0.03 -8.41 -0.42
CA CYS A 74 -1.25 -8.74 -1.11
C CYS A 74 -1.09 -8.62 -2.64
N GLN A 75 -1.94 -9.34 -3.37
CA GLN A 75 -1.89 -9.38 -4.83
C GLN A 75 -1.98 -7.97 -5.44
N LEU A 76 -2.82 -7.09 -4.88
CA LEU A 76 -2.99 -5.71 -5.35
C LEU A 76 -1.67 -4.94 -5.40
N LEU A 77 -0.89 -4.97 -4.31
CA LEU A 77 0.38 -4.23 -4.24
C LEU A 77 1.38 -4.72 -5.28
N ARG A 78 1.49 -6.05 -5.46
CA ARG A 78 2.38 -6.66 -6.46
C ARG A 78 1.93 -6.36 -7.88
N GLU A 79 0.63 -6.44 -8.16
CA GLU A 79 0.06 -6.11 -9.47
C GLU A 79 0.29 -4.64 -9.84
N GLN A 80 -0.07 -3.72 -8.95
CA GLN A 80 0.05 -2.30 -9.23
C GLN A 80 1.50 -1.84 -9.33
N TRP A 81 2.44 -2.50 -8.65
CA TRP A 81 3.88 -2.27 -8.87
C TRP A 81 4.32 -2.66 -10.28
N ILE A 82 3.91 -3.84 -10.77
CA ILE A 82 4.22 -4.30 -12.13
C ILE A 82 3.61 -3.36 -13.18
N ARG A 83 2.33 -2.98 -13.00
CA ARG A 83 1.65 -2.05 -13.89
C ARG A 83 2.26 -0.64 -13.86
N ALA A 84 2.62 -0.12 -12.69
CA ALA A 84 3.28 1.19 -12.55
C ALA A 84 4.61 1.23 -13.32
N LYS A 85 5.41 0.17 -13.22
CA LYS A 85 6.72 0.08 -13.90
C LYS A 85 6.60 -0.04 -15.41
N TYR A 86 5.80 -0.99 -15.90
CA TYR A 86 5.91 -1.43 -17.29
C TYR A 86 4.76 -0.97 -18.17
N GLU A 87 3.54 -0.92 -17.63
CA GLU A 87 2.34 -0.53 -18.39
C GLU A 87 2.16 1.00 -18.38
N ARG A 88 2.21 1.59 -17.20
CA ARG A 88 2.03 3.04 -17.00
C ARG A 88 3.33 3.80 -16.94
N GLN A 89 4.47 3.11 -16.85
CA GLN A 89 5.81 3.69 -16.89
C GLN A 89 5.97 4.94 -16.00
N GLU A 90 5.38 4.91 -14.80
CA GLU A 90 5.30 6.07 -13.89
C GLU A 90 6.69 6.53 -13.46
N PHE A 91 7.67 5.63 -13.41
CA PHE A 91 9.02 5.94 -12.94
C PHE A 91 9.99 6.34 -14.05
N THR A 92 9.55 6.38 -15.31
CA THR A 92 10.26 7.05 -16.41
C THR A 92 9.63 8.40 -16.77
N HIS A 93 8.36 8.59 -16.39
CA HIS A 93 7.52 9.75 -16.67
C HIS A 93 7.02 10.41 -15.35
N PRO A 94 7.82 11.26 -14.70
CA PRO A 94 7.50 11.84 -13.39
C PRO A 94 6.17 12.58 -13.32
N GLU A 95 5.70 13.16 -14.42
CA GLU A 95 4.39 13.80 -14.50
C GLU A 95 3.24 12.85 -14.17
N ARG A 96 3.43 11.53 -14.35
CA ARG A 96 2.46 10.50 -13.98
C ARG A 96 2.43 10.21 -12.47
N GLN A 97 3.37 10.77 -11.71
CA GLN A 97 3.49 10.61 -10.26
C GLN A 97 2.76 11.72 -9.49
N GLU A 98 2.34 12.80 -10.17
CA GLU A 98 1.58 13.92 -9.60
C GLU A 98 0.39 13.47 -8.72
N PRO A 99 -0.44 12.47 -9.11
CA PRO A 99 -1.60 12.06 -8.32
C PRO A 99 -1.31 11.64 -6.87
N TYR A 100 -0.06 11.27 -6.56
CA TYR A 100 0.37 10.87 -5.22
C TYR A 100 1.61 11.63 -4.71
N SER A 101 2.15 12.57 -5.48
CA SER A 101 3.38 13.31 -5.12
C SER A 101 3.16 14.81 -4.92
N ALA A 102 2.00 15.37 -5.32
CA ALA A 102 1.73 16.81 -5.28
C ALA A 102 1.49 17.40 -3.87
N GLY A 103 1.52 16.58 -2.80
CA GLY A 103 1.22 17.01 -1.43
C GLY A 103 -0.26 17.38 -1.17
N TYR A 104 -1.12 17.21 -2.18
CA TYR A 104 -2.56 17.33 -2.10
C TYR A 104 -3.22 16.20 -2.90
N ARG A 105 -4.19 15.51 -2.30
CA ARG A 105 -5.01 14.51 -2.99
C ARG A 105 -6.42 14.53 -2.44
N GLU A 106 -7.40 14.56 -3.33
CA GLU A 106 -8.81 14.39 -2.96
C GLU A 106 -9.50 13.36 -3.84
N GLY A 107 -10.57 12.77 -3.32
CA GLY A 107 -11.31 11.74 -4.03
C GLY A 107 -12.30 11.04 -3.11
N PHE A 108 -13.12 10.18 -3.71
CA PHE A 108 -14.11 9.40 -2.97
C PHE A 108 -13.56 8.02 -2.66
N LEU A 109 -13.76 7.58 -1.41
CA LEU A 109 -13.48 6.21 -0.99
C LEU A 109 -14.74 5.62 -0.36
N TRP A 110 -14.95 4.33 -0.58
CA TRP A 110 -15.95 3.57 0.14
C TRP A 110 -15.44 3.36 1.57
N LYS A 111 -16.09 3.99 2.55
CA LYS A 111 -15.69 3.95 3.95
C LYS A 111 -16.69 3.16 4.77
N ARG A 112 -16.21 2.20 5.56
CA ARG A 112 -17.02 1.47 6.54
C ARG A 112 -17.56 2.41 7.63
N GLY A 113 -18.86 2.33 7.90
CA GLY A 113 -19.52 2.94 9.05
C GLY A 113 -19.18 2.20 10.34
N ARG A 114 -19.10 2.93 11.46
CA ARG A 114 -18.67 2.38 12.76
C ARG A 114 -19.64 1.32 13.29
N ASP A 115 -20.94 1.61 13.22
CA ASP A 115 -21.95 0.85 13.96
C ASP A 115 -22.83 -0.02 13.06
N ASN A 116 -23.00 0.37 11.79
CA ASN A 116 -23.88 -0.34 10.84
C ASN A 116 -23.14 -1.32 9.92
N GLY A 117 -21.80 -1.30 9.91
CA GLY A 117 -21.00 -2.14 9.03
C GLY A 117 -21.23 -1.91 7.53
N GLN A 118 -21.86 -0.81 7.12
CA GLN A 118 -22.06 -0.50 5.70
C GLN A 118 -20.90 0.34 5.17
N PHE A 119 -20.50 0.09 3.93
CA PHE A 119 -19.59 0.98 3.22
C PHE A 119 -20.38 2.07 2.52
N LEU A 120 -20.01 3.32 2.75
CA LEU A 120 -20.64 4.47 2.11
C LEU A 120 -19.56 5.35 1.49
N SER A 121 -19.85 5.91 0.32
CA SER A 121 -18.94 6.83 -0.37
C SER A 121 -18.71 8.09 0.46
N ARG A 122 -17.45 8.46 0.68
CA ARG A 122 -17.02 9.62 1.46
C ARG A 122 -15.90 10.35 0.72
N LYS A 123 -15.97 11.68 0.66
CA LYS A 123 -14.85 12.49 0.15
C LYS A 123 -13.73 12.49 1.19
N PHE A 124 -12.54 12.08 0.77
CA PHE A 124 -11.31 12.23 1.52
C PHE A 124 -10.45 13.34 0.89
N VAL A 125 -9.70 14.03 1.74
CA VAL A 125 -8.73 15.06 1.35
C VAL A 125 -7.48 14.85 2.18
N LEU A 126 -6.37 14.47 1.55
CA LEU A 126 -5.05 14.49 2.13
C LEU A 126 -4.36 15.80 1.72
N THR A 127 -3.82 16.51 2.70
CA THR A 127 -3.10 17.75 2.46
C THR A 127 -1.94 17.89 3.43
N GLU A 128 -0.75 17.97 2.85
CA GLU A 128 0.49 18.18 3.60
C GLU A 128 0.55 19.58 4.21
N ARG A 129 0.00 20.58 3.51
CA ARG A 129 -0.07 21.97 3.97
C ARG A 129 -0.76 22.10 5.32
N GLU A 130 -1.85 21.36 5.55
CA GLU A 130 -2.55 21.37 6.85
C GLU A 130 -2.12 20.20 7.75
N GLY A 131 -1.17 19.38 7.31
CA GLY A 131 -0.64 18.27 8.10
C GLY A 131 -1.65 17.14 8.36
N ALA A 132 -2.65 16.94 7.50
CA ALA A 132 -3.80 16.08 7.82
C ALA A 132 -4.43 15.31 6.65
N LEU A 133 -5.00 14.15 7.00
CA LEU A 133 -6.04 13.47 6.23
C LEU A 133 -7.41 13.84 6.82
N LYS A 134 -8.30 14.33 5.98
CA LYS A 134 -9.68 14.72 6.34
C LYS A 134 -10.67 13.87 5.57
N TYR A 135 -11.86 13.67 6.14
CA TYR A 135 -12.98 13.15 5.36
C TYR A 135 -14.28 13.85 5.71
N PHE A 136 -15.19 13.86 4.74
CA PHE A 136 -16.48 14.53 4.82
C PHE A 136 -17.61 13.49 4.71
N ASN A 137 -18.63 13.63 5.55
CA ASN A 137 -19.80 12.74 5.53
C ASN A 137 -20.66 12.92 4.26
N ARG A 138 -20.69 14.15 3.73
CA ARG A 138 -21.35 14.55 2.50
C ARG A 138 -20.38 15.42 1.69
N SER A 139 -20.52 15.42 0.37
CA SER A 139 -19.62 16.16 -0.53
C SER A 139 -19.73 17.68 -0.39
N ASP A 140 -20.89 18.18 0.03
CA ASP A 140 -21.23 19.60 0.23
C ASP A 140 -20.99 20.09 1.67
N ALA A 141 -20.48 19.22 2.54
CA ALA A 141 -20.23 19.58 3.94
C ALA A 141 -19.11 20.63 4.03
N LYS A 142 -19.42 21.76 4.69
CA LYS A 142 -18.46 22.85 4.92
C LYS A 142 -17.32 22.45 5.86
N GLU A 143 -17.60 21.54 6.80
CA GLU A 143 -16.64 21.08 7.79
C GLU A 143 -16.36 19.57 7.66
N PRO A 144 -15.10 19.15 7.86
CA PRO A 144 -14.75 17.74 7.84
C PRO A 144 -15.37 17.00 9.02
N LYS A 145 -15.83 15.77 8.80
CA LYS A 145 -16.33 14.91 9.88
C LYS A 145 -15.20 14.48 10.81
N ALA A 146 -14.00 14.31 10.28
CA ALA A 146 -12.79 14.08 11.07
C ALA A 146 -11.57 14.70 10.38
N VAL A 147 -10.64 15.16 11.22
CA VAL A 147 -9.30 15.62 10.84
C VAL A 147 -8.31 14.72 11.55
N MET A 148 -7.47 14.01 10.79
CA MET A 148 -6.49 13.05 11.29
C MET A 148 -5.09 13.56 10.94
N LYS A 149 -4.31 13.91 11.95
CA LYS A 149 -2.97 14.45 11.73
C LYS A 149 -2.01 13.39 11.19
N ILE A 150 -1.17 13.76 10.23
CA ILE A 150 -0.17 12.90 9.60
C ILE A 150 0.78 12.27 10.61
N GLU A 151 1.15 13.00 11.66
CA GLU A 151 2.03 12.51 12.75
C GLU A 151 1.54 11.19 13.37
N HIS A 152 0.22 10.97 13.40
CA HIS A 152 -0.42 9.85 14.07
C HIS A 152 -1.03 8.83 13.10
N LEU A 153 -0.92 9.04 11.79
CA LEU A 153 -1.48 8.14 10.79
C LEU A 153 -0.60 6.92 10.54
N ASN A 154 -1.25 5.78 10.34
CA ASN A 154 -0.68 4.59 9.72
C ASN A 154 -1.68 4.01 8.71
N ALA A 155 -1.19 3.25 7.73
CA ALA A 155 -2.02 2.62 6.72
C ALA A 155 -1.45 1.25 6.35
N THR A 156 -2.30 0.24 6.25
CA THR A 156 -1.93 -1.14 5.91
C THR A 156 -3.01 -1.78 5.05
N PHE A 157 -2.63 -2.43 3.95
CA PHE A 157 -3.57 -3.23 3.17
C PHE A 157 -4.02 -4.45 3.97
N GLN A 158 -5.33 -4.64 4.08
CA GLN A 158 -5.98 -5.65 4.92
C GLN A 158 -7.15 -6.31 4.17
N PRO A 159 -6.92 -6.85 2.95
CA PRO A 159 -8.01 -7.28 2.08
C PRO A 159 -8.84 -8.43 2.66
N ALA A 160 -8.19 -9.42 3.29
CA ALA A 160 -8.88 -10.54 3.93
C ALA A 160 -9.74 -10.09 5.12
N LYS A 161 -9.23 -9.18 5.96
CA LYS A 161 -9.95 -8.63 7.11
C LYS A 161 -11.16 -7.81 6.68
N ILE A 162 -10.99 -6.99 5.66
CA ILE A 162 -12.01 -6.04 5.17
C ILE A 162 -13.05 -6.74 4.28
N GLY A 163 -12.70 -7.89 3.69
CA GLY A 163 -13.57 -8.59 2.74
C GLY A 163 -13.59 -7.94 1.35
N HIS A 164 -12.52 -7.22 0.98
CA HIS A 164 -12.41 -6.56 -0.33
C HIS A 164 -10.95 -6.60 -0.82
N PRO A 165 -10.66 -6.94 -2.09
CA PRO A 165 -9.29 -7.06 -2.60
C PRO A 165 -8.46 -5.77 -2.47
N HIS A 166 -9.14 -4.62 -2.46
CA HIS A 166 -8.53 -3.28 -2.29
C HIS A 166 -8.73 -2.69 -0.89
N GLY A 167 -9.04 -3.52 0.11
CA GLY A 167 -9.25 -3.06 1.48
C GLY A 167 -7.98 -2.47 2.08
N LEU A 168 -8.03 -1.18 2.46
CA LEU A 168 -7.01 -0.49 3.24
C LEU A 168 -7.54 -0.16 4.64
N GLN A 169 -6.79 -0.57 5.67
CA GLN A 169 -7.00 -0.13 7.04
C GLN A 169 -6.13 1.09 7.31
N VAL A 170 -6.76 2.23 7.57
CA VAL A 170 -6.10 3.45 8.05
C VAL A 170 -6.33 3.52 9.55
N THR A 171 -5.25 3.72 10.31
CA THR A 171 -5.34 3.93 11.75
C THR A 171 -4.79 5.30 12.12
N TYR A 172 -5.39 5.90 13.14
CA TYR A 172 -4.85 7.11 13.73
C TYR A 172 -4.99 7.09 15.25
N LEU A 173 -4.02 7.70 15.91
CA LEU A 173 -4.05 7.89 17.35
C LEU A 173 -4.83 9.16 17.70
N LYS A 174 -5.82 9.03 18.58
CA LYS A 174 -6.55 10.16 19.17
C LYS A 174 -6.79 9.89 20.66
N ASP A 175 -6.34 10.81 21.51
CA ASP A 175 -6.49 10.71 22.97
C ASP A 175 -5.93 9.37 23.51
N ASN A 176 -4.75 8.99 23.01
CA ASN A 176 -4.08 7.69 23.23
C ASN A 176 -4.86 6.43 22.79
N SER A 177 -6.06 6.59 22.23
CA SER A 177 -6.85 5.51 21.64
C SER A 177 -6.60 5.42 20.14
N THR A 178 -6.22 4.23 19.66
CA THR A 178 -6.18 3.96 18.22
C THR A 178 -7.60 3.87 17.66
N ARG A 179 -7.86 4.55 16.55
CA ARG A 179 -9.11 4.48 15.79
C ARG A 179 -8.85 3.77 14.47
N ASN A 180 -9.74 2.86 14.09
CA ASN A 180 -9.69 2.17 12.81
C ASN A 180 -10.64 2.82 11.80
N ILE A 181 -10.16 3.00 10.57
CA ILE A 181 -10.94 3.37 9.41
C ILE A 181 -10.67 2.32 8.34
N PHE A 182 -11.72 1.66 7.88
CA PHE A 182 -11.64 0.69 6.79
C PHE A 182 -12.20 1.33 5.53
N VAL A 183 -11.38 1.38 4.50
CA VAL A 183 -11.72 1.99 3.21
C VAL A 183 -11.32 1.09 2.06
N TYR A 184 -11.96 1.28 0.92
CA TYR A 184 -11.50 0.73 -0.34
C TYR A 184 -11.89 1.66 -1.52
N HIS A 185 -11.31 1.38 -2.67
CA HIS A 185 -11.72 1.91 -3.96
C HIS A 185 -11.93 0.74 -4.95
N GLU A 186 -12.84 0.87 -5.90
CA GLU A 186 -13.09 -0.17 -6.91
C GLU A 186 -11.90 -0.32 -7.86
N ASP A 187 -11.26 0.80 -8.22
CA ASP A 187 -9.98 0.82 -8.93
C ASP A 187 -8.81 0.59 -7.97
N GLY A 188 -8.04 -0.47 -8.23
CA GLY A 188 -6.85 -0.82 -7.46
C GLY A 188 -5.71 0.18 -7.60
N LYS A 189 -5.56 0.84 -8.76
CA LYS A 189 -4.57 1.91 -8.93
C LYS A 189 -4.88 3.05 -7.97
N GLU A 190 -6.11 3.55 -7.98
CA GLU A 190 -6.53 4.66 -7.10
C GLU A 190 -6.26 4.35 -5.62
N MET A 191 -6.51 3.11 -5.19
CA MET A 191 -6.26 2.69 -3.82
C MET A 191 -4.76 2.67 -3.47
N VAL A 192 -3.90 2.20 -4.38
CA VAL A 192 -2.45 2.19 -4.20
C VAL A 192 -1.86 3.60 -4.28
N ASP A 193 -2.40 4.48 -5.14
CA ASP A 193 -2.04 5.89 -5.20
C ASP A 193 -2.37 6.60 -3.88
N TRP A 194 -3.56 6.36 -3.29
CA TRP A 194 -3.90 6.85 -1.95
C TRP A 194 -2.91 6.38 -0.88
N PHE A 195 -2.52 5.10 -0.92
CA PHE A 195 -1.55 4.55 0.02
C PHE A 195 -0.17 5.20 -0.12
N ASN A 196 0.32 5.39 -1.35
CA ASN A 196 1.59 6.06 -1.59
C ASN A 196 1.54 7.57 -1.31
N ALA A 197 0.41 8.23 -1.52
CA ALA A 197 0.21 9.63 -1.12
C ALA A 197 0.28 9.80 0.40
N LEU A 198 -0.34 8.89 1.16
CA LEU A 198 -0.20 8.88 2.63
C LEU A 198 1.25 8.68 3.06
N ARG A 199 1.99 7.81 2.36
CA ARG A 199 3.42 7.59 2.62
C ARG A 199 4.27 8.81 2.27
N ALA A 200 3.97 9.52 1.18
CA ALA A 200 4.62 10.79 0.80
C ALA A 200 4.42 11.86 1.89
N ALA A 201 3.17 12.04 2.31
CA ALA A 201 2.82 12.99 3.36
C ALA A 201 3.52 12.65 4.70
N ARG A 202 3.59 11.36 5.06
CA ARG A 202 4.36 10.87 6.21
C ARG A 202 5.86 11.13 6.06
N PHE A 203 6.40 10.97 4.85
CA PHE A 203 7.83 11.15 4.57
C PHE A 203 8.23 12.61 4.76
N HIS A 204 7.50 13.56 4.17
CA HIS A 204 7.76 14.98 4.34
C HIS A 204 7.59 15.43 5.80
N TYR A 205 6.56 14.92 6.50
CA TYR A 205 6.42 15.17 7.94
C TYR A 205 7.67 14.72 8.73
N LEU A 206 8.17 13.52 8.46
CA LEU A 206 9.32 12.98 9.19
C LEU A 206 10.63 13.70 8.85
N GLN A 207 10.81 14.15 7.61
CA GLN A 207 11.98 14.96 7.23
C GLN A 207 12.04 16.26 8.04
N VAL A 208 10.90 16.90 8.27
CA VAL A 208 10.80 18.11 9.10
C VAL A 208 10.96 17.78 10.60
N ALA A 209 10.34 16.70 11.07
CA ALA A 209 10.39 16.31 12.48
C ALA A 209 11.75 15.77 12.93
N PHE A 210 12.55 15.23 12.01
CA PHE A 210 13.86 14.63 12.27
C PHE A 210 14.92 15.20 11.31
N PRO A 211 15.27 16.49 11.44
CA PRO A 211 16.26 17.11 10.57
C PRO A 211 17.62 16.42 10.76
N GLY A 212 18.16 15.84 9.68
CA GLY A 212 19.40 15.07 9.69
C GLY A 212 19.24 13.54 9.61
N ALA A 213 18.01 13.02 9.71
CA ALA A 213 17.74 11.62 9.40
C ALA A 213 17.86 11.38 7.88
N SER A 214 18.49 10.28 7.48
CA SER A 214 18.57 9.90 6.07
C SER A 214 17.25 9.30 5.58
N ASP A 215 17.03 9.27 4.26
CA ASP A 215 15.87 8.59 3.67
C ASP A 215 15.78 7.13 4.13
N ALA A 216 16.92 6.45 4.28
CA ALA A 216 16.99 5.07 4.77
C ALA A 216 16.47 4.92 6.21
N ASP A 217 16.63 5.95 7.05
CA ASP A 217 16.11 5.97 8.42
C ASP A 217 14.61 6.26 8.48
N LEU A 218 14.08 6.98 7.48
CA LEU A 218 12.70 7.46 7.45
C LEU A 218 11.75 6.51 6.73
N VAL A 219 12.17 5.90 5.61
CA VAL A 219 11.34 5.02 4.77
C VAL A 219 10.67 3.87 5.55
N PRO A 220 11.34 3.20 6.51
CA PRO A 220 10.70 2.17 7.33
C PRO A 220 9.58 2.69 8.26
N LYS A 221 9.51 4.00 8.51
CA LYS A 221 8.57 4.64 9.45
C LYS A 221 7.33 5.24 8.78
N LEU A 222 7.24 5.18 7.44
CA LEU A 222 6.17 5.82 6.66
C LEU A 222 4.83 5.12 6.85
N SER A 223 4.84 3.80 6.77
CA SER A 223 3.70 2.92 7.04
C SER A 223 4.22 1.61 7.60
N ARG A 224 3.54 1.04 8.58
CA ARG A 224 3.96 -0.18 9.28
C ARG A 224 2.89 -1.25 9.15
N ASN A 225 3.26 -2.39 8.60
CA ASN A 225 2.46 -3.60 8.71
C ASN A 225 2.46 -4.08 10.17
N TYR A 226 1.38 -4.70 10.61
CA TYR A 226 1.32 -5.27 11.95
C TYR A 226 2.26 -6.47 12.06
N LEU A 227 2.98 -6.56 13.18
CA LEU A 227 3.93 -7.64 13.44
C LEU A 227 3.22 -8.99 13.53
N GLN A 228 2.06 -8.99 14.19
CA GLN A 228 1.20 -10.16 14.32
C GLN A 228 -0.24 -9.73 14.62
N GLU A 229 -1.18 -10.51 14.12
CA GLU A 229 -2.60 -10.38 14.45
C GLU A 229 -3.23 -11.75 14.64
N GLY A 230 -4.28 -11.82 15.45
CA GLY A 230 -5.01 -13.07 15.65
C GLY A 230 -5.91 -13.08 16.88
N TYR A 231 -6.72 -14.14 17.00
CA TYR A 231 -7.53 -14.36 18.18
C TYR A 231 -6.69 -14.94 19.33
N MET A 232 -6.83 -14.35 20.52
CA MET A 232 -6.36 -14.91 21.78
C MET A 232 -7.40 -14.67 22.88
N GLU A 233 -7.27 -15.37 24.00
CA GLU A 233 -8.10 -15.13 25.19
C GLU A 233 -7.36 -14.25 26.20
N LYS A 234 -8.09 -13.36 26.88
CA LYS A 234 -7.57 -12.57 27.99
C LYS A 234 -8.53 -12.53 29.16
N THR A 235 -7.97 -12.45 30.37
CA THR A 235 -8.70 -12.13 31.60
C THR A 235 -8.55 -10.64 31.97
N GLY A 236 -9.20 -10.21 33.05
CA GLY A 236 -9.10 -8.88 33.62
C GLY A 236 -7.91 -8.73 34.57
N PRO A 237 -7.70 -7.53 35.13
CA PRO A 237 -6.55 -7.23 35.97
C PRO A 237 -6.51 -8.05 37.26
N LYS A 238 -7.66 -8.56 37.75
CA LYS A 238 -7.72 -9.37 38.97
C LYS A 238 -7.39 -10.84 38.71
N GLN A 239 -7.24 -11.25 37.45
CA GLN A 239 -6.99 -12.63 37.01
C GLN A 239 -8.08 -13.65 37.41
N THR A 240 -9.17 -13.17 38.01
CA THR A 240 -10.32 -13.98 38.43
C THR A 240 -11.52 -13.78 37.53
N GLU A 241 -11.49 -12.76 36.66
CA GLU A 241 -12.52 -12.57 35.65
C GLU A 241 -12.45 -13.70 34.61
N GLY A 242 -13.62 -14.11 34.08
CA GLY A 242 -13.67 -15.10 33.01
C GLY A 242 -12.88 -14.66 31.78
N PHE A 243 -12.15 -15.60 31.17
CA PHE A 243 -11.43 -15.38 29.92
C PHE A 243 -12.39 -14.99 28.79
N ARG A 244 -11.97 -14.04 27.96
CA ARG A 244 -12.73 -13.59 26.81
C ARG A 244 -11.87 -13.57 25.56
N LYS A 245 -12.36 -14.21 24.50
CA LYS A 245 -11.77 -14.16 23.16
C LYS A 245 -11.77 -12.72 22.63
N ARG A 246 -10.61 -12.27 22.13
CA ARG A 246 -10.40 -10.94 21.52
C ARG A 246 -9.51 -11.07 20.30
N TRP A 247 -9.72 -10.19 19.32
CA TRP A 247 -8.79 -10.01 18.21
C TRP A 247 -7.66 -9.10 18.67
N PHE A 248 -6.41 -9.55 18.57
CA PHE A 248 -5.23 -8.78 18.93
C PHE A 248 -4.49 -8.29 17.69
N THR A 249 -3.90 -7.11 17.80
CA THR A 249 -3.04 -6.50 16.79
C THR A 249 -1.80 -5.92 17.46
N MET A 250 -0.62 -6.33 17.01
CA MET A 250 0.66 -5.78 17.45
C MET A 250 1.19 -4.76 16.43
N ASP A 251 1.12 -3.46 16.76
CA ASP A 251 1.71 -2.36 15.97
C ASP A 251 2.95 -1.84 16.71
N ASP A 252 4.13 -2.27 16.27
CA ASP A 252 5.40 -1.98 16.95
C ASP A 252 5.35 -2.37 18.45
N ARG A 253 5.33 -1.41 19.36
CA ARG A 253 5.23 -1.65 20.82
C ARG A 253 3.81 -1.58 21.36
N ARG A 254 2.82 -1.36 20.51
CA ARG A 254 1.42 -1.16 20.90
C ARG A 254 0.61 -2.42 20.63
N LEU A 255 0.26 -3.13 21.71
CA LEU A 255 -0.69 -4.23 21.68
C LEU A 255 -2.11 -3.70 21.86
N MET A 256 -2.96 -3.93 20.85
CA MET A 256 -4.37 -3.57 20.86
C MET A 256 -5.24 -4.83 20.89
N TYR A 257 -6.42 -4.75 21.49
CA TYR A 257 -7.40 -5.84 21.45
C TYR A 257 -8.82 -5.33 21.19
N PHE A 258 -9.57 -6.10 20.40
CA PHE A 258 -10.91 -5.76 19.93
C PHE A 258 -11.88 -6.92 20.14
N LYS A 259 -13.18 -6.62 20.22
CA LYS A 259 -14.22 -7.67 20.26
C LYS A 259 -14.33 -8.37 18.91
N ASP A 260 -14.21 -7.60 17.83
CA ASP A 260 -14.24 -8.02 16.43
C ASP A 260 -13.08 -7.33 15.68
N PRO A 261 -12.50 -7.92 14.63
CA PRO A 261 -11.44 -7.30 13.82
C PRO A 261 -11.86 -6.02 13.06
N LEU A 262 -13.17 -5.77 12.85
CA LEU A 262 -13.71 -4.60 12.13
C LEU A 262 -14.44 -3.58 13.02
#